data_AF-A0A7C7CXJ7-F1
#
_entry.id   AF-A0A7C7CXJ7-F1
#
_cell.length_a   1.000
_cell.length_b   1.000
_cell.length_c   1.000
_cell.angle_alpha   90.00
_cell.angle_beta   90.00
_cell.angle_gamma   90.00
#
_symmetry.space_group_name_H-M   'P 1'
#
loop_
_entity.id
_entity.type
_entity.pdbx_description
1 polymer ?
#
loop_
_entity_poly.entity_id
_entity_poly.type
_entity_poly.pdbx_seq_one_letter_code
_entity_poly.pdbx_strand_id
1 'polypeptide(L)'
;MERPEDDVSWSEIFERLKIIGIVVGLLMVADLFYRWLTFPTDSFAIYQEALTWVWYHTHSLIFGPESISYVSTDGPATILEFSHSSFVGAGMYPLEVTDECAGIHEIVFVSFMIWMTPGVSTRLKLRGILVMAGVLSMLNLVRLLVLYPLAVNGCVENPGDGCWAPMWEFHQFMLEIGFLLVIVLGWTVWYLVVGGPAKTKQAGDLSLRFSLPTRISQRKPLPQFSLVVLLLAGILGIYSVHTLGFDDQAEQQRLEAEGCEDIISAYCAEETRQWDDISGKAWRYLLISGIAASFAILKFHWGNSSEEEE
;
A
#
# COMPACT_ATOMS: atom_id res chain seq x y z
N MET A 1 9.82 -4.98 -56.98
CA MET A 1 9.79 -3.82 -56.07
C MET A 1 9.88 -4.38 -54.67
N GLU A 2 11.07 -4.30 -54.10
CA GLU A 2 11.35 -4.72 -52.72
C GLU A 2 10.56 -3.83 -51.76
N ARG A 3 9.86 -4.43 -50.81
CA ARG A 3 9.19 -3.70 -49.72
C ARG A 3 10.28 -3.11 -48.81
N PRO A 4 10.15 -1.86 -48.34
CA PRO A 4 11.04 -1.34 -47.32
C PRO A 4 10.93 -2.19 -46.05
N GLU A 5 12.05 -2.55 -45.43
CA GLU A 5 12.14 -3.39 -44.22
C GLU A 5 11.61 -2.73 -42.93
N ASP A 6 10.94 -1.59 -42.99
CA ASP A 6 10.66 -0.73 -41.82
C ASP A 6 9.17 -0.46 -41.53
N ASP A 7 8.24 -1.09 -42.27
CA ASP A 7 6.81 -0.94 -42.01
C ASP A 7 6.32 -1.97 -40.99
N VAL A 8 6.22 -1.57 -39.72
CA VAL A 8 5.62 -2.37 -38.65
C VAL A 8 4.19 -2.75 -39.05
N SER A 9 3.90 -4.06 -39.09
CA SER A 9 2.60 -4.54 -39.57
C SER A 9 1.46 -4.13 -38.63
N TRP A 10 0.29 -3.78 -39.17
CA TRP A 10 -0.89 -3.42 -38.36
C TRP A 10 -1.29 -4.49 -37.34
N SER A 11 -1.03 -5.77 -37.65
CA SER A 11 -1.20 -6.88 -36.71
C SER A 11 -0.22 -6.83 -35.55
N GLU A 12 1.05 -6.46 -35.79
CA GLU A 12 2.05 -6.28 -34.74
C GLU A 12 1.75 -5.06 -33.86
N ILE A 13 1.25 -3.96 -34.46
CA ILE A 13 0.77 -2.79 -33.70
C ILE A 13 -0.41 -3.19 -32.81
N PHE A 14 -1.39 -3.95 -33.34
CA PHE A 14 -2.56 -4.40 -32.58
C PHE A 14 -2.18 -5.37 -31.44
N GLU A 15 -1.21 -6.25 -31.68
CA GLU A 15 -0.69 -7.18 -30.67
C GLU A 15 0.03 -6.45 -29.54
N ARG A 16 0.87 -5.45 -29.88
CA ARG A 16 1.51 -4.55 -28.90
C ARG A 16 0.48 -3.73 -28.12
N LEU A 17 -0.55 -3.20 -28.78
CA LEU A 17 -1.66 -2.47 -28.13
C LEU A 17 -2.47 -3.36 -27.20
N LYS A 18 -2.72 -4.61 -27.59
CA LYS A 18 -3.41 -5.59 -26.74
C LYS A 18 -2.61 -5.89 -25.47
N ILE A 19 -1.30 -6.08 -25.60
CA ILE A 19 -0.40 -6.27 -24.45
C ILE A 19 -0.43 -5.04 -23.53
N ILE A 20 -0.29 -3.83 -24.09
CA ILE A 20 -0.35 -2.59 -23.32
C ILE A 20 -1.71 -2.46 -22.62
N GLY A 21 -2.82 -2.68 -23.33
CA GLY A 21 -4.17 -2.61 -22.78
C GLY A 21 -4.40 -3.62 -21.65
N ILE A 22 -3.86 -4.83 -21.78
CA ILE A 22 -3.88 -5.85 -20.72
C ILE A 22 -3.11 -5.36 -19.49
N VAL A 23 -1.89 -4.85 -19.66
CA VAL A 23 -1.07 -4.35 -18.56
C VAL A 23 -1.75 -3.18 -17.86
N VAL A 24 -2.27 -2.21 -18.63
CA VAL A 24 -3.02 -1.06 -18.10
C VAL A 24 -4.27 -1.51 -17.36
N GLY A 25 -5.06 -2.43 -17.93
CA GLY A 25 -6.25 -2.96 -17.27
C GLY A 25 -5.91 -3.67 -15.96
N LEU A 26 -4.81 -4.42 -15.91
CA LEU A 26 -4.37 -5.10 -14.70
C LEU A 26 -3.90 -4.08 -13.64
N LEU A 27 -3.17 -3.04 -14.05
CA LEU A 27 -2.79 -1.94 -13.16
C LEU A 27 -4.00 -1.20 -12.61
N MET A 28 -5.04 -0.94 -13.42
CA MET A 28 -6.28 -0.33 -12.95
C MET A 28 -7.02 -1.23 -11.94
N VAL A 29 -7.09 -2.54 -12.19
CA VAL A 29 -7.70 -3.48 -11.23
C VAL A 29 -6.88 -3.52 -9.93
N ALA A 30 -5.56 -3.50 -10.01
CA ALA A 30 -4.69 -3.46 -8.85
C ALA A 30 -4.86 -2.15 -8.05
N ASP A 31 -4.98 -1.00 -8.72
CA ASP A 31 -5.26 0.29 -8.09
C ASP A 31 -6.64 0.32 -7.42
N LEU A 32 -7.69 -0.13 -8.12
CA LEU A 32 -9.04 -0.21 -7.55
C LEU A 32 -9.09 -1.16 -6.35
N PHE A 33 -8.37 -2.28 -6.41
CA PHE A 33 -8.26 -3.21 -5.30
C PHE A 33 -7.47 -2.62 -4.12
N TYR A 34 -6.39 -1.89 -4.41
CA TYR A 34 -5.63 -1.14 -3.40
C TYR A 34 -6.50 -0.09 -2.72
N ARG A 35 -7.17 0.78 -3.49
CA ARG A 35 -8.10 1.78 -2.97
C ARG A 35 -9.23 1.16 -2.19
N TRP A 36 -9.75 0.01 -2.62
CA TRP A 36 -10.74 -0.73 -1.84
C TRP A 36 -10.16 -1.21 -0.51
N LEU A 37 -8.93 -1.72 -0.48
CA LEU A 37 -8.26 -2.13 0.76
C LEU A 37 -7.97 -0.95 1.71
N THR A 38 -7.64 0.24 1.19
CA THR A 38 -7.25 1.41 1.99
C THR A 38 -8.34 2.44 2.24
N PHE A 39 -9.54 2.26 1.67
CA PHE A 39 -10.66 3.19 1.84
C PHE A 39 -11.07 3.46 3.32
N PRO A 40 -11.03 2.48 4.26
CA PRO A 40 -11.18 2.78 5.68
C PRO A 40 -9.94 3.50 6.20
N THR A 41 -10.17 4.58 6.94
CA THR A 41 -9.15 5.25 7.74
C THR A 41 -8.46 4.25 8.67
N ASP A 42 -7.14 4.28 8.81
CA ASP A 42 -6.38 3.34 9.64
C ASP A 42 -6.50 1.84 9.27
N SER A 43 -6.74 1.51 7.99
CA SER A 43 -6.70 0.12 7.51
C SER A 43 -5.39 -0.60 7.84
N PHE A 44 -4.31 0.16 8.07
CA PHE A 44 -2.99 -0.33 8.47
C PHE A 44 -2.52 0.28 9.80
N ALA A 45 -3.44 0.50 10.75
CA ALA A 45 -3.19 1.16 12.04
C ALA A 45 -1.88 0.72 12.72
N ILE A 46 -1.62 -0.59 12.80
CA ILE A 46 -0.41 -1.14 13.45
C ILE A 46 0.86 -0.70 12.73
N TYR A 47 0.86 -0.71 11.40
CA TYR A 47 2.03 -0.29 10.62
C TYR A 47 2.21 1.23 10.68
N GLN A 48 1.12 1.99 10.65
CA GLN A 48 1.14 3.44 10.83
C GLN A 48 1.68 3.82 12.21
N GLU A 49 1.16 3.21 13.28
CA GLU A 49 1.64 3.43 14.65
C GLU A 49 3.11 3.03 14.83
N ALA A 50 3.52 1.89 14.26
CA ALA A 50 4.93 1.48 14.27
C ALA A 50 5.82 2.49 13.53
N LEU A 51 5.36 3.01 12.38
CA LEU A 51 6.10 4.03 11.64
C LEU A 51 6.17 5.34 12.42
N THR A 52 5.06 5.79 13.01
CA THR A 52 4.99 6.98 13.86
C THR A 52 5.92 6.84 15.06
N TRP A 53 5.98 5.66 15.67
CA TRP A 53 6.92 5.35 16.75
C TRP A 53 8.38 5.45 16.29
N VAL A 54 8.73 4.82 15.16
CA VAL A 54 10.09 4.91 14.60
C VAL A 54 10.44 6.36 14.27
N TRP A 55 9.51 7.10 13.68
CA TRP A 55 9.69 8.51 13.34
C TRP A 55 9.89 9.37 14.58
N TYR A 56 9.02 9.28 15.58
CA TYR A 56 9.13 10.00 16.85
C TYR A 56 10.49 9.80 17.52
N HIS A 57 10.92 8.55 17.65
CA HIS A 57 12.20 8.23 18.30
C HIS A 57 13.39 8.70 17.47
N THR A 58 13.37 8.48 16.16
CA THR A 58 14.47 8.92 15.29
C THR A 58 14.57 10.44 15.25
N HIS A 59 13.44 11.13 15.18
CA HIS A 59 13.36 12.59 15.22
C HIS A 59 13.87 13.14 16.54
N SER A 60 13.39 12.60 17.67
CA SER A 60 13.82 13.00 19.01
C SER A 60 15.31 12.79 19.25
N LEU A 61 15.89 11.72 18.66
CA LEU A 61 17.33 11.46 18.73
C LEU A 61 18.17 12.48 17.92
N ILE A 62 17.64 12.96 16.79
CA ILE A 62 18.37 13.87 15.89
C ILE A 62 18.20 15.34 16.30
N PHE A 63 16.97 15.76 16.58
CA PHE A 63 16.60 17.17 16.81
C PHE A 63 16.29 17.50 18.28
N GLY A 64 16.26 16.49 19.16
CA GLY A 64 16.00 16.65 20.59
C GLY A 64 14.56 16.28 20.98
N PRO A 65 14.32 15.87 22.23
CA PRO A 65 13.03 15.33 22.67
C PRO A 65 11.92 16.39 22.77
N GLU A 66 12.28 17.67 22.90
CA GLU A 66 11.30 18.77 22.97
C GLU A 66 10.90 19.30 21.59
N SER A 67 11.39 18.70 20.50
CA SER A 67 11.09 19.13 19.13
C SER A 67 9.84 18.46 18.53
N ILE A 68 9.33 17.43 19.19
CA ILE A 68 8.20 16.63 18.72
C ILE A 68 7.41 16.03 19.89
N SER A 69 6.09 15.99 19.77
CA SER A 69 5.20 15.40 20.78
C SER A 69 4.06 14.63 20.13
N TYR A 70 3.56 13.61 20.83
CA TYR A 70 2.31 12.94 20.47
C TYR A 70 1.11 13.84 20.79
N VAL A 71 0.17 13.90 19.86
CA VAL A 71 -1.14 14.50 20.12
C VAL A 71 -2.05 13.40 20.65
N SER A 72 -2.66 13.64 21.82
CA SER A 72 -3.59 12.68 22.41
C SER A 72 -4.88 12.66 21.61
N THR A 73 -5.22 11.50 21.04
CA THR A 73 -6.49 11.23 20.36
C THR A 73 -7.10 9.94 20.90
N ASP A 74 -8.41 9.75 20.71
CA ASP A 74 -9.14 8.54 21.12
C ASP A 74 -8.88 7.32 20.19
N GLY A 75 -7.76 7.32 19.45
CA GLY A 75 -7.43 6.36 18.40
C GLY A 75 -5.95 5.93 18.39
N PRO A 76 -5.47 5.24 17.33
CA PRO A 76 -4.08 4.84 17.23
C PRO A 76 -3.14 6.06 17.26
N ALA A 77 -1.98 5.92 17.89
CA ALA A 77 -1.03 7.01 18.09
C ALA A 77 -0.27 7.36 16.81
N THR A 78 -0.97 7.96 15.84
CA THR A 78 -0.46 8.26 14.49
C THR A 78 -0.17 9.74 14.26
N ILE A 79 -0.54 10.62 15.20
CA ILE A 79 -0.45 12.07 15.06
C ILE A 79 0.70 12.63 15.91
N LEU A 80 1.58 13.39 15.25
CA LEU A 80 2.71 14.08 15.87
C LEU A 80 2.63 15.58 15.61
N GLU A 81 3.01 16.36 16.61
CA GLU A 81 3.11 17.81 16.52
C GLU A 81 4.57 18.23 16.66
N PHE A 82 5.01 19.13 15.78
CA PHE A 82 6.34 19.73 15.86
C PHE A 82 6.34 20.95 16.77
N SER A 83 7.39 21.07 17.57
CA SER A 83 7.60 22.18 18.49
C SER A 83 8.92 22.88 18.21
N HIS A 84 8.84 24.19 18.01
CA HIS A 84 9.99 25.08 17.91
C HIS A 84 9.56 26.51 18.22
N SER A 85 10.48 27.32 18.76
CA SER A 85 10.21 28.73 19.10
C SER A 85 9.78 29.58 17.90
N SER A 86 10.17 29.19 16.67
CA SER A 86 9.80 29.87 15.43
C SER A 86 8.39 29.56 14.94
N PHE A 87 7.69 28.57 15.51
CA PHE A 87 6.34 28.19 15.09
C PHE A 87 5.23 29.00 15.77
N VAL A 88 5.58 29.92 16.67
CA VAL A 88 4.61 30.77 17.38
C VAL A 88 3.85 31.64 16.38
N GLY A 89 2.54 31.43 16.27
CA GLY A 89 1.67 32.16 15.33
C GLY A 89 1.72 31.65 13.89
N ALA A 90 2.35 30.50 13.63
CA ALA A 90 2.48 29.91 12.28
C ALA A 90 1.23 29.15 11.79
N GLY A 91 0.26 28.89 12.66
CA GLY A 91 -0.94 28.12 12.30
C GLY A 91 -0.64 26.70 11.82
N MET A 92 0.48 26.09 12.26
CA MET A 92 0.88 24.76 11.81
C MET A 92 -0.06 23.70 12.40
N TYR A 93 -0.59 22.83 11.54
CA TYR A 93 -1.41 21.71 11.97
C TYR A 93 -0.54 20.51 12.38
N PRO A 94 -1.01 19.68 13.33
CA PRO A 94 -0.40 18.40 13.61
C PRO A 94 -0.31 17.52 12.36
N LEU A 95 0.75 16.72 12.27
CA LEU A 95 1.02 15.82 11.16
C LEU A 95 0.50 14.42 11.48
N GLU A 96 -0.43 13.93 10.67
CA GLU A 96 -0.98 12.59 10.77
C GLU A 96 -0.27 11.63 9.81
N VAL A 97 0.07 10.43 10.29
CA VAL A 97 0.63 9.37 9.47
C VAL A 97 -0.49 8.54 8.83
N THR A 98 -0.93 8.98 7.66
CA THR A 98 -1.87 8.28 6.76
C THR A 98 -1.19 7.16 5.95
N ASP A 99 -1.95 6.41 5.16
CA ASP A 99 -1.47 5.31 4.31
C ASP A 99 -0.53 5.78 3.19
N GLU A 100 -0.82 6.95 2.62
CA GLU A 100 0.07 7.72 1.70
C GLU A 100 1.36 8.18 2.41
N CYS A 101 1.27 8.54 3.70
CA CYS A 101 2.44 8.86 4.51
C CYS A 101 3.27 7.61 4.83
N ALA A 102 2.64 6.44 4.92
CA ALA A 102 3.28 5.19 5.29
C ALA A 102 4.02 4.49 4.13
N GLY A 103 3.84 4.98 2.90
CA GLY A 103 4.52 4.47 1.70
C GLY A 103 3.99 3.12 1.23
N ILE A 104 2.79 2.72 1.67
CA ILE A 104 2.24 1.39 1.41
C ILE A 104 1.89 1.23 -0.06
N HIS A 105 1.32 2.28 -0.67
CA HIS A 105 0.96 2.31 -2.08
C HIS A 105 2.16 1.99 -2.97
N GLU A 106 3.29 2.65 -2.70
CA GLU A 106 4.55 2.51 -3.41
C GLU A 106 5.11 1.09 -3.29
N ILE A 107 5.07 0.53 -2.08
CA ILE A 107 5.55 -0.83 -1.79
C ILE A 107 4.68 -1.86 -2.52
N VAL A 108 3.36 -1.72 -2.50
CA VAL A 108 2.43 -2.60 -3.20
C VAL A 108 2.67 -2.53 -4.72
N PHE A 109 2.79 -1.32 -5.26
CA PHE A 109 3.00 -1.09 -6.67
C PHE A 109 4.31 -1.70 -7.18
N VAL A 110 5.45 -1.44 -6.52
CA VAL A 110 6.73 -2.04 -6.92
C VAL A 110 6.72 -3.56 -6.75
N SER A 111 6.04 -4.06 -5.72
CA SER A 111 5.91 -5.50 -5.49
C SER A 111 5.17 -6.17 -6.64
N PHE A 112 4.08 -5.54 -7.10
CA PHE A 112 3.31 -6.00 -8.24
C PHE A 112 4.16 -6.01 -9.53
N MET A 113 4.91 -4.94 -9.81
CA MET A 113 5.81 -4.88 -10.99
C MET A 113 6.87 -5.99 -10.98
N ILE A 114 7.50 -6.24 -9.83
CA ILE A 114 8.48 -7.33 -9.66
C ILE A 114 7.81 -8.70 -9.84
N TRP A 115 6.61 -8.87 -9.26
CA TRP A 115 5.88 -10.12 -9.34
C TRP A 115 5.48 -10.49 -10.76
N MET A 116 5.02 -9.51 -11.54
CA MET A 116 4.61 -9.68 -12.93
C MET A 116 5.77 -9.87 -13.91
N THR A 117 7.01 -9.63 -13.49
CA THR A 117 8.18 -9.79 -14.35
C THR A 117 8.34 -11.25 -14.80
N PRO A 118 8.22 -11.58 -16.10
CA PRO A 118 8.29 -12.95 -16.57
C PRO A 118 9.73 -13.50 -16.56
N GLY A 119 9.88 -14.83 -16.50
CA GLY A 119 11.17 -15.52 -16.58
C GLY A 119 12.07 -15.40 -15.33
N VAL A 120 11.62 -14.72 -14.27
CA VAL A 120 12.35 -14.59 -13.00
C VAL A 120 11.83 -15.58 -11.96
N SER A 121 12.72 -16.33 -11.32
CA SER A 121 12.35 -17.28 -10.24
C SER A 121 11.66 -16.57 -9.05
N THR A 122 10.69 -17.24 -8.43
CA THR A 122 9.92 -16.69 -7.29
C THR A 122 10.81 -16.26 -6.12
N ARG A 123 11.92 -16.97 -5.86
CA ARG A 123 12.87 -16.61 -4.80
C ARG A 123 13.55 -15.27 -5.08
N LEU A 124 13.91 -15.02 -6.34
CA LEU A 124 14.56 -13.77 -6.73
C LEU A 124 13.56 -12.60 -6.77
N LYS A 125 12.31 -12.86 -7.15
CA LYS A 125 11.20 -11.91 -7.02
C LYS A 125 10.99 -11.50 -5.57
N LEU A 126 10.82 -12.46 -4.65
CA LEU A 126 10.62 -12.18 -3.22
C LEU A 126 11.79 -11.41 -2.60
N ARG A 127 13.04 -11.74 -2.96
CA ARG A 127 14.22 -10.97 -2.53
C ARG A 127 14.18 -9.53 -3.05
N GLY A 128 13.83 -9.35 -4.33
CA GLY A 128 13.67 -8.02 -4.92
C GLY A 128 12.60 -7.20 -4.20
N ILE A 129 11.42 -7.81 -3.96
CA ILE A 129 10.32 -7.19 -3.22
C ILE A 129 10.77 -6.74 -1.84
N LEU A 130 11.43 -7.61 -1.08
CA LEU A 130 11.87 -7.29 0.28
C LEU A 130 12.89 -6.16 0.30
N VAL A 131 13.88 -6.19 -0.60
CA VAL A 131 14.90 -5.14 -0.71
C VAL A 131 14.27 -3.80 -1.09
N MET A 132 13.39 -3.78 -2.11
CA MET A 132 12.72 -2.56 -2.56
C MET A 132 11.79 -1.99 -1.49
N ALA A 133 11.03 -2.85 -0.80
CA ALA A 133 10.19 -2.44 0.32
C ALA A 133 11.03 -1.77 1.42
N GLY A 134 12.15 -2.38 1.82
CA GLY A 134 13.06 -1.80 2.80
C GLY A 134 13.66 -0.45 2.37
N VAL A 135 14.06 -0.32 1.11
CA VAL A 135 14.58 0.95 0.55
C VAL A 135 13.50 2.04 0.56
N LEU A 136 12.29 1.72 0.12
CA LEU A 136 11.16 2.68 0.12
C LEU A 136 10.78 3.11 1.54
N SER A 137 10.68 2.17 2.49
CA SER A 137 10.42 2.48 3.89
C SER A 137 11.51 3.39 4.49
N MET A 138 12.78 3.15 4.16
CA MET A 138 13.88 4.00 4.63
C MET A 138 13.82 5.42 4.02
N LEU A 139 13.59 5.53 2.71
CA LEU A 139 13.43 6.81 2.04
C LEU A 139 12.23 7.59 2.58
N ASN A 140 11.15 6.88 2.90
CA ASN A 140 9.99 7.46 3.54
C ASN A 140 10.29 8.01 4.94
N LEU A 141 11.03 7.27 5.76
CA LEU A 141 11.49 7.78 7.05
C LEU A 141 12.37 9.03 6.89
N VAL A 142 13.29 9.02 5.92
CA VAL A 142 14.12 10.21 5.61
C VAL A 142 13.25 11.39 5.19
N ARG A 143 12.22 11.18 4.35
CA ARG A 143 11.25 12.23 3.99
C ARG A 143 10.63 12.85 5.25
N LEU A 144 10.11 12.02 6.15
CA LEU A 144 9.46 12.48 7.39
C LEU A 144 10.44 13.27 8.30
N LEU A 145 11.70 12.85 8.37
CA LEU A 145 12.73 13.55 9.16
C LEU A 145 13.14 14.89 8.55
N VAL A 146 13.10 15.04 7.23
CA VAL A 146 13.44 16.28 6.53
C VAL A 146 12.34 17.35 6.65
N LEU A 147 11.10 16.97 6.98
CA LEU A 147 10.00 17.93 7.16
C LEU A 147 10.30 18.96 8.25
N TYR A 148 10.84 18.53 9.39
CA TYR A 148 11.14 19.42 10.51
C TYR A 148 12.13 20.53 10.17
N PRO A 149 13.36 20.26 9.66
CA PRO A 149 14.29 21.32 9.32
C PRO A 149 13.78 22.23 8.20
N LEU A 150 12.98 21.73 7.25
CA LEU A 150 12.34 22.58 6.24
C LEU A 150 11.31 23.52 6.84
N ALA A 151 10.51 23.04 7.79
CA ALA A 151 9.55 23.86 8.52
C ALA A 151 10.26 24.93 9.37
N VAL A 152 11.29 24.55 10.12
CA VAL A 152 12.07 25.49 10.94
C VAL A 152 12.72 26.56 10.07
N ASN A 153 13.41 26.19 8.99
CA ASN A 153 14.08 27.14 8.11
C ASN A 153 13.07 28.10 7.45
N GLY A 154 11.93 27.59 6.96
CA GLY A 154 10.87 28.43 6.41
C GLY A 154 10.33 29.45 7.41
N CYS A 155 10.12 29.05 8.65
CA CYS A 155 9.62 29.91 9.72
C CYS A 155 10.67 30.85 10.34
N VAL A 156 11.95 30.54 10.20
CA VAL A 156 13.04 31.46 10.54
C VAL A 156 13.20 32.53 9.46
N GLU A 157 13.09 32.16 8.18
CA GLU A 157 13.24 33.08 7.06
C GLU A 157 12.03 34.01 6.89
N ASN A 158 10.81 33.48 7.02
CA ASN A 158 9.56 34.22 6.87
C ASN A 158 8.60 33.91 8.02
N PRO A 159 8.75 34.55 9.19
CA PRO A 159 7.88 34.29 10.33
C PRO A 159 6.44 34.78 10.09
N GLY A 160 5.47 33.95 10.45
CA GLY A 160 4.04 34.25 10.30
C GLY A 160 3.24 33.07 9.76
N ASP A 161 2.00 33.33 9.41
CA ASP A 161 1.10 32.31 8.85
C ASP A 161 1.62 31.80 7.49
N GLY A 162 1.58 30.48 7.30
CA GLY A 162 2.08 29.82 6.08
C GLY A 162 3.60 29.68 5.99
N CYS A 163 4.36 29.98 7.05
CA CYS A 163 5.82 29.84 7.03
C CYS A 163 6.34 28.40 6.84
N TRP A 164 5.46 27.42 7.07
CA TRP A 164 5.68 26.00 6.83
C TRP A 164 5.49 25.59 5.36
N ALA A 165 5.24 26.53 4.44
CA ALA A 165 5.08 26.25 3.02
C ALA A 165 6.23 25.43 2.39
N PRO A 166 7.53 25.69 2.68
CA PRO A 166 8.61 24.88 2.11
C PRO A 166 8.58 23.41 2.51
N MET A 167 8.13 23.12 3.74
CA MET A 167 7.90 21.74 4.19
C MET A 167 6.77 21.10 3.38
N TRP A 168 5.66 21.80 3.21
CA TRP A 168 4.50 21.30 2.48
C TRP A 168 4.80 21.07 1.00
N GLU A 169 5.48 22.01 0.34
CA GLU A 169 5.89 21.88 -1.06
C GLU A 169 6.79 20.65 -1.27
N PHE A 170 7.77 20.42 -0.38
CA PHE A 170 8.60 19.21 -0.44
C PHE A 170 7.77 17.94 -0.22
N HIS A 171 6.85 17.96 0.74
CA HIS A 171 5.98 16.82 1.02
C HIS A 171 5.11 16.46 -0.20
N GLN A 172 4.46 17.47 -0.80
CA GLN A 172 3.65 17.31 -2.01
C GLN A 172 4.48 16.84 -3.20
N PHE A 173 5.66 17.43 -3.44
CA PHE A 173 6.56 16.98 -4.51
C PHE A 173 6.92 15.50 -4.39
N MET A 174 7.23 15.04 -3.17
CA MET A 174 7.57 13.64 -2.92
C MET A 174 6.39 12.71 -3.16
N LEU A 175 5.17 13.10 -2.77
CA LEU A 175 3.94 12.34 -2.98
C LEU A 175 3.55 12.26 -4.46
N GLU A 176 3.56 13.38 -5.19
CA GLU A 176 3.07 13.44 -6.57
C GLU A 176 4.04 12.80 -7.57
N ILE A 177 5.36 13.03 -7.39
CA ILE A 177 6.35 12.70 -8.42
C ILE A 177 7.55 11.95 -7.83
N GLY A 178 8.03 12.36 -6.66
CA GLY A 178 9.29 11.87 -6.09
C GLY A 178 9.34 10.35 -5.93
N PHE A 179 8.35 9.76 -5.26
CA PHE A 179 8.31 8.31 -5.06
C PHE A 179 8.09 7.52 -6.33
N LEU A 180 7.25 8.01 -7.26
CA LEU A 180 7.07 7.36 -8.55
C LEU A 180 8.40 7.25 -9.31
N LEU A 181 9.19 8.33 -9.31
CA LEU A 181 10.50 8.36 -9.94
C LEU A 181 11.45 7.34 -9.29
N VAL A 182 11.50 7.31 -7.95
CA VAL A 182 12.31 6.33 -7.19
C VAL A 182 11.91 4.90 -7.54
N ILE A 183 10.61 4.59 -7.61
CA ILE A 183 10.12 3.24 -7.92
C ILE A 183 10.49 2.85 -9.35
N VAL A 184 10.21 3.72 -10.32
CA VAL A 184 10.48 3.43 -11.73
C VAL A 184 11.97 3.20 -11.95
N LEU A 185 12.84 4.06 -11.39
CA LEU A 185 14.28 3.89 -11.50
C LEU A 185 14.76 2.64 -10.77
N GLY A 186 14.32 2.43 -9.52
CA GLY A 186 14.72 1.29 -8.70
C GLY A 186 14.29 -0.04 -9.31
N TRP A 187 13.06 -0.12 -9.81
CA TRP A 187 12.58 -1.28 -10.55
C TRP A 187 13.37 -1.49 -11.84
N THR A 188 13.66 -0.43 -12.60
CA THR A 188 14.43 -0.53 -13.84
C THR A 188 15.83 -1.07 -13.57
N VAL A 189 16.53 -0.54 -12.56
CA VAL A 189 17.85 -1.02 -12.14
C VAL A 189 17.77 -2.50 -11.73
N TRP A 190 16.81 -2.85 -10.89
CA TRP A 190 16.61 -4.24 -10.46
C TRP A 190 16.33 -5.18 -11.65
N TYR A 191 15.45 -4.78 -12.57
CA TYR A 191 15.07 -5.53 -13.76
C TYR A 191 16.28 -5.79 -14.66
N LEU A 192 17.13 -4.79 -14.86
CA LEU A 192 18.38 -4.93 -15.63
C LEU A 192 19.37 -5.88 -14.93
N VAL A 193 19.59 -5.71 -13.62
CA VAL A 193 20.53 -6.52 -12.83
C VAL A 193 20.14 -8.01 -12.81
N VAL A 194 18.85 -8.30 -12.77
CA VAL A 194 18.34 -9.69 -12.76
C VAL A 194 18.42 -10.37 -14.15
N GLY A 195 18.84 -9.63 -15.18
CA GLY A 195 18.85 -10.10 -16.56
C GLY A 195 17.44 -10.19 -17.14
N GLY A 196 16.55 -9.31 -16.70
CA GLY A 196 15.16 -9.21 -17.12
C GLY A 196 14.99 -9.26 -18.64
N PRO A 197 15.65 -8.38 -19.43
CA PRO A 197 15.49 -8.34 -20.88
C PRO A 197 15.79 -9.67 -21.61
N ALA A 198 16.81 -10.41 -21.16
CA ALA A 198 17.16 -11.70 -21.76
C ALA A 198 16.12 -12.78 -21.40
N LYS A 199 15.66 -12.79 -20.14
CA LYS A 199 14.68 -13.75 -19.63
C LYS A 199 13.27 -13.50 -20.16
N THR A 200 12.88 -12.25 -20.34
CA THR A 200 11.59 -11.87 -20.93
C THR A 200 11.56 -12.16 -22.43
N LYS A 201 12.67 -11.94 -23.15
CA LYS A 201 12.79 -12.31 -24.57
C LYS A 201 12.75 -13.83 -24.78
N GLN A 202 13.34 -14.61 -23.88
CA GLN A 202 13.29 -16.08 -23.92
C GLN A 202 11.95 -16.66 -23.48
N ALA A 203 11.16 -15.92 -22.69
CA ALA A 203 9.87 -16.40 -22.20
C ALA A 203 8.79 -16.54 -23.30
N GLY A 204 9.02 -15.99 -24.50
CA GLY A 204 8.05 -16.05 -25.60
C GLY A 204 6.74 -15.32 -25.28
N ASP A 205 5.82 -15.32 -26.24
CA ASP A 205 4.56 -14.56 -26.28
C ASP A 205 3.91 -14.36 -24.90
N LEU A 206 3.62 -13.09 -24.58
CA LEU A 206 3.02 -12.59 -23.35
C LEU A 206 1.53 -12.97 -23.27
N SER A 207 1.16 -14.15 -23.77
CA SER A 207 -0.04 -14.83 -23.33
C SER A 207 0.11 -15.01 -21.83
N LEU A 208 -0.55 -14.12 -21.09
CA LEU A 208 -0.62 -14.16 -19.64
C LEU A 208 -0.88 -15.60 -19.20
N ARG A 209 0.17 -16.29 -18.76
CA ARG A 209 0.10 -17.61 -18.11
C ARG A 209 -0.48 -17.40 -16.71
N PHE A 210 -1.65 -16.80 -16.60
CA PHE A 210 -2.60 -17.10 -15.53
C PHE A 210 -3.18 -18.47 -15.87
N SER A 211 -2.39 -19.53 -15.73
CA SER A 211 -2.88 -20.89 -15.94
C SER A 211 -3.82 -21.25 -14.79
N LEU A 212 -5.08 -20.82 -14.84
CA LEU A 212 -6.07 -21.11 -13.81
C LEU A 212 -5.91 -22.53 -13.26
N PRO A 213 -5.86 -22.70 -11.93
CA PRO A 213 -5.50 -23.98 -11.34
C PRO A 213 -6.45 -25.06 -11.86
N THR A 214 -5.89 -26.03 -12.59
CA THR A 214 -6.67 -27.07 -13.28
C THR A 214 -7.27 -28.06 -12.29
N ARG A 215 -6.73 -28.14 -11.08
CA ARG A 215 -7.29 -28.95 -10.01
C ARG A 215 -7.10 -28.30 -8.64
N ILE A 216 -8.20 -28.21 -7.90
CA ILE A 216 -8.22 -27.81 -6.49
C ILE A 216 -8.32 -29.09 -5.66
N SER A 217 -7.41 -29.28 -4.72
CA SER A 217 -7.43 -30.41 -3.78
C SER A 217 -7.26 -29.92 -2.36
N GLN A 218 -7.77 -30.66 -1.38
CA GLN A 218 -7.59 -30.33 0.04
C GLN A 218 -6.20 -30.78 0.51
N ARG A 219 -5.48 -29.92 1.24
CA ARG A 219 -4.18 -30.28 1.85
C ARG A 219 -4.39 -31.33 2.95
N LYS A 220 -3.81 -32.52 2.77
CA LYS A 220 -3.74 -33.57 3.78
C LYS A 220 -2.32 -34.16 3.78
N PRO A 221 -1.54 -34.06 4.87
CA PRO A 221 -1.79 -33.32 6.12
C PRO A 221 -1.65 -31.79 5.97
N LEU A 222 -2.26 -31.04 6.90
CA LEU A 222 -2.08 -29.59 6.98
C LEU A 222 -0.68 -29.28 7.55
N PRO A 223 0.14 -28.46 6.87
CA PRO A 223 1.43 -28.05 7.42
C PRO A 223 1.23 -27.12 8.63
N GLN A 224 2.21 -27.09 9.55
CA GLN A 224 2.17 -26.24 10.74
C GLN A 224 1.91 -24.76 10.41
N PHE A 225 2.47 -24.26 9.29
CA PHE A 225 2.22 -22.91 8.82
C PHE A 225 0.74 -22.66 8.45
N SER A 226 0.08 -23.62 7.78
CA SER A 226 -1.35 -23.51 7.47
C SER A 226 -2.21 -23.45 8.73
N LEU A 227 -1.81 -24.14 9.81
CA LEU A 227 -2.51 -24.08 11.09
C LEU A 227 -2.41 -22.70 11.74
N VAL A 228 -1.21 -22.08 11.72
CA VAL A 228 -1.02 -20.71 12.23
C VAL A 228 -1.86 -19.72 11.43
N VAL A 229 -1.86 -19.83 10.10
CA VAL A 229 -2.68 -18.96 9.23
C VAL A 229 -4.17 -19.14 9.51
N LEU A 230 -4.64 -20.38 9.70
CA LEU A 230 -6.04 -20.65 10.03
C LEU A 230 -6.45 -20.10 11.40
N LEU A 231 -5.56 -20.16 12.39
CA LEU A 231 -5.81 -19.59 13.70
C LEU A 231 -5.94 -18.06 13.62
N LEU A 232 -5.01 -17.39 12.95
CA LEU A 232 -5.06 -15.93 12.75
C LEU A 232 -6.31 -15.51 11.96
N ALA A 233 -6.63 -16.24 10.88
CA ALA A 233 -7.84 -16.01 10.11
C ALA A 233 -9.10 -16.22 10.97
N GLY A 234 -9.12 -17.24 11.83
CA GLY A 234 -10.21 -17.49 12.77
C GLY A 234 -10.42 -16.33 13.75
N ILE A 235 -9.34 -15.80 14.34
CA ILE A 235 -9.41 -14.64 15.24
C ILE A 235 -9.98 -13.43 14.49
N LEU A 236 -9.45 -13.10 13.31
CA LEU A 236 -9.93 -11.99 12.48
C LEU A 236 -11.41 -12.14 12.09
N GLY A 237 -11.81 -13.35 11.70
CA GLY A 237 -13.19 -13.65 11.31
C GLY A 237 -14.16 -13.52 12.49
N ILE A 238 -13.81 -14.07 13.66
CA ILE A 238 -14.62 -13.96 14.88
C ILE A 238 -14.73 -12.50 15.31
N TYR A 239 -13.62 -11.76 15.35
CA TYR A 239 -13.63 -10.33 15.68
C TYR A 239 -14.56 -9.55 14.76
N SER A 240 -14.48 -9.78 13.44
CA SER A 240 -15.31 -9.09 12.45
C SER A 240 -16.81 -9.39 12.63
N VAL A 241 -17.17 -10.65 12.87
CA VAL A 241 -18.56 -11.05 13.12
C VAL A 241 -19.06 -10.48 14.45
N HIS A 242 -18.20 -10.41 15.46
CA HIS A 242 -18.53 -9.79 16.74
C HIS A 242 -18.82 -8.30 16.57
N THR A 243 -17.94 -7.55 15.90
CA THR A 243 -18.14 -6.11 15.65
C THR A 243 -19.41 -5.82 14.84
N LEU A 244 -19.71 -6.62 13.82
CA LEU A 244 -20.89 -6.38 12.96
C LEU A 244 -22.22 -6.81 13.59
N GLY A 245 -22.20 -7.74 14.55
CA GLY A 245 -23.41 -8.41 15.02
C GLY A 245 -23.68 -8.34 16.53
N PHE A 246 -22.69 -8.00 17.34
CA PHE A 246 -22.75 -8.15 18.80
C PHE A 246 -22.06 -7.02 19.58
N ASP A 247 -21.51 -6.02 18.90
CA ASP A 247 -20.85 -4.89 19.55
C ASP A 247 -21.82 -3.72 19.70
N ASP A 248 -22.22 -3.44 20.93
CA ASP A 248 -23.19 -2.38 21.27
C ASP A 248 -22.70 -0.99 20.79
N GLN A 249 -21.39 -0.75 20.79
CA GLN A 249 -20.81 0.51 20.30
C GLN A 249 -20.96 0.65 18.79
N ALA A 250 -20.68 -0.43 18.05
CA ALA A 250 -20.83 -0.46 16.60
C ALA A 250 -22.32 -0.37 16.20
N GLU A 251 -23.22 -1.00 16.96
CA GLU A 251 -24.67 -0.89 16.73
C GLU A 251 -25.17 0.54 16.96
N GLN A 252 -24.72 1.21 18.02
CA GLN A 252 -25.07 2.61 18.27
C GLN A 252 -24.64 3.52 17.10
N GLN A 253 -23.39 3.39 16.66
CA GLN A 253 -22.83 4.15 15.55
C GLN A 253 -23.57 3.89 14.23
N ARG A 254 -24.02 2.64 14.00
CA ARG A 254 -24.87 2.32 12.86
C ARG A 254 -26.21 3.06 12.91
N LEU A 255 -26.87 3.06 14.07
CA LEU A 255 -28.17 3.70 14.25
C LEU A 255 -28.07 5.22 14.11
N GLU A 256 -26.98 5.82 14.61
CA GLU A 256 -26.69 7.25 14.47
C GLU A 256 -26.44 7.63 13.00
N ALA A 257 -25.69 6.81 12.26
CA ALA A 257 -25.48 6.99 10.82
C ALA A 257 -26.78 6.81 10.00
N GLU A 258 -27.59 5.79 10.28
CA GLU A 258 -28.91 5.59 9.64
C GLU A 258 -29.86 6.76 9.93
N GLY A 259 -29.79 7.35 11.13
CA GLY A 259 -30.56 8.54 11.49
C GLY A 259 -30.16 9.81 10.74
N CYS A 260 -29.01 9.80 10.08
CA CYS A 260 -28.45 10.89 9.29
C CYS A 260 -28.68 10.75 7.78
N GLU A 261 -29.41 9.72 7.34
CA GLU A 261 -29.78 9.51 5.94
C GLU A 261 -30.53 10.75 5.40
N ASP A 262 -30.08 11.28 4.26
CA ASP A 262 -30.55 12.52 3.61
C ASP A 262 -30.29 13.87 4.35
N ILE A 263 -29.54 13.89 5.45
CA ILE A 263 -29.20 15.12 6.18
C ILE A 263 -27.78 15.58 5.85
N ILE A 264 -27.66 16.70 5.13
CA ILE A 264 -26.35 17.32 4.84
C ILE A 264 -25.95 18.24 6.00
N SER A 265 -25.18 17.70 6.95
CA SER A 265 -24.56 18.46 8.04
C SER A 265 -23.16 17.94 8.35
N ALA A 266 -22.31 18.79 8.93
CA ALA A 266 -20.95 18.40 9.32
C ALA A 266 -20.95 17.28 10.39
N TYR A 267 -21.96 17.27 11.26
CA TYR A 267 -22.15 16.21 12.25
C TYR A 267 -22.49 14.87 11.57
N CYS A 268 -23.51 14.87 10.71
CA CYS A 268 -23.90 13.67 9.98
C CYS A 268 -22.80 13.13 9.06
N ALA A 269 -22.01 14.01 8.45
CA ALA A 269 -20.86 13.60 7.65
C ALA A 269 -19.82 12.82 8.47
N GLU A 270 -19.59 13.18 9.74
CA GLU A 270 -18.66 12.47 10.61
C GLU A 270 -19.24 11.14 11.11
N GLU A 271 -20.49 11.11 11.56
CA GLU A 271 -21.13 9.86 12.04
C GLU A 271 -21.24 8.81 10.91
N THR A 272 -21.62 9.23 9.69
CA THR A 272 -21.61 8.34 8.53
C THR A 272 -20.19 7.84 8.22
N ARG A 273 -19.17 8.70 8.33
CA ARG A 273 -17.77 8.33 8.10
C ARG A 273 -17.27 7.32 9.13
N GLN A 274 -17.63 7.48 10.40
CA GLN A 274 -17.25 6.55 11.48
C GLN A 274 -17.89 5.17 11.28
N TRP A 275 -19.17 5.12 10.95
CA TRP A 275 -19.82 3.85 10.62
C TRP A 275 -19.23 3.17 9.37
N ASP A 276 -18.96 3.93 8.31
CA ASP A 276 -18.34 3.40 7.09
C ASP A 276 -16.94 2.84 7.37
N ASP A 277 -16.19 3.45 8.30
CA ASP A 277 -14.89 2.95 8.74
C ASP A 277 -15.01 1.65 9.54
N ILE A 278 -15.88 1.60 10.56
CA ILE A 278 -16.09 0.42 11.41
C ILE A 278 -16.59 -0.77 10.57
N SER A 279 -17.69 -0.56 9.83
CA SER A 279 -18.28 -1.59 8.99
C SER A 279 -17.34 -2.00 7.86
N GLY A 280 -16.63 -1.03 7.29
CA GLY A 280 -15.65 -1.23 6.26
C GLY A 280 -14.48 -2.12 6.70
N LYS A 281 -13.91 -1.87 7.88
CA LYS A 281 -12.83 -2.69 8.46
C LYS A 281 -13.30 -4.13 8.68
N ALA A 282 -14.48 -4.29 9.29
CA ALA A 282 -15.00 -5.62 9.62
C ALA A 282 -15.27 -6.47 8.36
N TRP A 283 -15.89 -5.91 7.31
CA TRP A 283 -16.11 -6.65 6.06
C TRP A 283 -14.82 -7.08 5.37
N ARG A 284 -13.79 -6.22 5.40
CA ARG A 284 -12.48 -6.51 4.82
C ARG A 284 -11.75 -7.60 5.58
N TYR A 285 -11.73 -7.54 6.91
CA TYR A 285 -11.15 -8.59 7.74
C TYR A 285 -11.84 -9.94 7.56
N LEU A 286 -13.16 -9.95 7.39
CA LEU A 286 -13.92 -11.17 7.08
C LEU A 286 -13.52 -11.73 5.71
N LEU A 287 -13.37 -10.89 4.69
CA LEU A 287 -12.96 -11.30 3.35
C LEU A 287 -11.50 -11.82 3.33
N ILE A 288 -10.57 -11.10 3.96
CA ILE A 288 -9.17 -11.51 4.11
C ILE A 288 -9.08 -12.84 4.86
N SER A 289 -9.83 -13.00 5.96
CA SER A 289 -9.93 -14.25 6.71
C SER A 289 -10.40 -15.41 5.83
N GLY A 290 -11.47 -15.22 5.06
CA GLY A 290 -12.00 -16.23 4.14
C GLY A 290 -11.01 -16.64 3.06
N ILE A 291 -10.32 -15.67 2.44
CA ILE A 291 -9.28 -15.94 1.43
C ILE A 291 -8.09 -16.66 2.06
N ALA A 292 -7.58 -16.18 3.19
CA ALA A 292 -6.43 -16.77 3.88
C ALA A 292 -6.73 -18.21 4.31
N ALA A 293 -7.91 -18.47 4.87
CA ALA A 293 -8.36 -19.82 5.24
C ALA A 293 -8.46 -20.73 4.00
N SER A 294 -8.99 -20.20 2.89
CA SER A 294 -9.07 -20.93 1.62
C SER A 294 -7.69 -21.33 1.10
N PHE A 295 -6.70 -20.41 1.09
CA PHE A 295 -5.33 -20.73 0.69
C PHE A 295 -4.61 -21.68 1.67
N ALA A 296 -4.94 -21.60 2.96
CA ALA A 296 -4.35 -22.47 3.98
C ALA A 296 -4.84 -23.92 3.86
N ILE A 297 -6.11 -24.11 3.48
CA ILE A 297 -6.77 -25.43 3.34
C ILE A 297 -6.55 -26.03 1.95
N LEU A 298 -6.62 -25.21 0.90
CA LEU A 298 -6.59 -25.66 -0.48
C LEU A 298 -5.16 -25.75 -1.04
N LYS A 299 -4.95 -26.75 -1.87
CA LYS A 299 -3.76 -26.92 -2.72
C LYS A 299 -4.20 -26.69 -4.16
N PHE A 300 -3.62 -25.66 -4.76
CA PHE A 300 -3.84 -25.32 -6.16
C PHE A 300 -2.80 -26.05 -7.01
N HIS A 301 -3.25 -26.96 -7.86
CA HIS A 301 -2.43 -27.58 -8.87
C HIS A 301 -2.52 -26.75 -10.15
N TRP A 302 -1.41 -26.11 -10.51
CA TRP A 302 -1.25 -25.39 -11.76
C TRP A 302 -0.82 -26.42 -12.80
N GLY A 303 -1.53 -26.51 -13.93
CA GLY A 303 -1.17 -27.43 -15.00
C GLY A 303 0.19 -27.05 -15.57
N ASN A 304 1.21 -27.90 -15.38
CA ASN A 304 2.48 -27.77 -16.09
C ASN A 304 2.24 -28.15 -17.55
N SER A 305 2.33 -27.18 -18.45
CA SER A 305 2.77 -27.43 -19.82
C SER A 305 4.26 -27.11 -19.92
N SER A 306 5.09 -27.94 -19.26
CA SER A 306 6.50 -28.22 -19.54
C SER A 306 7.22 -28.75 -18.29
N GLU A 307 6.89 -29.97 -17.87
CA GLU A 307 7.84 -30.87 -17.21
C GLU A 307 7.70 -32.22 -17.93
N GLU A 308 8.09 -32.21 -19.20
CA GLU A 308 8.53 -33.41 -19.91
C GLU A 308 9.96 -33.12 -20.38
N GLU A 309 10.88 -33.95 -19.88
CA GLU A 309 12.22 -34.28 -20.36
C GLU A 309 13.43 -33.42 -19.92
N GLU A 310 14.22 -34.08 -19.05
CA GLU A 310 15.63 -33.91 -18.62
C GLU A 310 16.01 -32.91 -17.51
#